data_AF-A0A317T398-F1
#
_entry.id   AF-A0A317T398-F1
#
_cell.length_a   1.000
_cell.length_b   1.000
_cell.length_c   1.000
_cell.angle_alpha   90.00
_cell.angle_beta   90.00
_cell.angle_gamma   90.00
#
_symmetry.space_group_name_H-M   'P 1'
#
loop_
_entity.id
_entity.type
_entity.pdbx_description
1 polymer ?
#
loop_
_entity_poly.entity_id
_entity_poly.type
_entity_poly.pdbx_seq_one_letter_code
_entity_poly.pdbx_strand_id
1 'polypeptide(L)'
;MDVKQILERLQSRSFSLAGVTVSFFSALLITVAGLVVLLFLSMYLGWSGLAAVIFALAGACAGLLCFFFDSVKAVFGKGKTVSLGILTLYLHLMAILGFAAPDFFSELGVGRWVALTIVFFAMTWGGSYALVSYEKSSKIVAILIVGVTLFSFIPGNSLVRGIEYLGQNVLYTFDIIVYDAASQLNDPEGAIRQKYLDEYQEKVGELEKEWKRKEISAAQYEDRRRSIDREYRQYIQKSGSDASHDEKSTGDIHIVGALVTDNVTGSGFAGRSEFFTSGERPLYYYVKYRGVVARDSAFAVQWYRDGESIRERNIVLEHEAGEILDSCRYNFKQGIYEVRLVHQHEQKNRVTFSVVDEEVVRIDNSTVVPGVARPGGMLTATVDYYLRGSHGERNVTVREKRILQHNGRPVMEPVIRDVSRPPGFNSSTAKFFLPYNVQPGNYEVVTVVSSGLEKVKTSSAFSVSGPAFSSSPPPVSASYPSVNRSGKKEMTLEQLDAVLQKVYKK
;
A
#
# COMPACT_ATOMS: atom_id res chain seq x y z
N MET A 1 -34.62 36.13 -1.99
CA MET A 1 -34.76 35.58 -3.36
C MET A 1 -34.55 34.08 -3.25
N ASP A 2 -35.50 33.28 -3.70
CA ASP A 2 -35.42 31.81 -3.58
C ASP A 2 -34.26 31.29 -4.45
N VAL A 3 -33.49 30.31 -3.93
CA VAL A 3 -32.35 29.70 -4.64
C VAL A 3 -32.81 29.11 -5.96
N LYS A 4 -34.03 28.54 -6.01
CA LYS A 4 -34.63 28.06 -7.25
C LYS A 4 -34.75 29.16 -8.30
N GLN A 5 -35.27 30.34 -7.92
CA GLN A 5 -35.40 31.49 -8.83
C GLN A 5 -34.05 32.02 -9.32
N ILE A 6 -33.01 31.98 -8.47
CA ILE A 6 -31.64 32.32 -8.88
C ILE A 6 -31.15 31.34 -9.95
N LEU A 7 -31.33 30.04 -9.73
CA LEU A 7 -30.87 29.00 -10.65
C LEU A 7 -31.62 29.06 -11.99
N GLU A 8 -32.94 29.31 -11.99
CA GLU A 8 -33.73 29.49 -13.22
C GLU A 8 -33.26 30.72 -14.03
N ARG A 9 -32.94 31.83 -13.35
CA ARG A 9 -32.36 33.01 -13.99
C ARG A 9 -30.96 32.75 -14.56
N LEU A 10 -30.16 31.94 -13.88
CA LEU A 10 -28.82 31.57 -14.37
C LEU A 10 -28.90 30.59 -15.54
N GLN A 11 -29.81 29.61 -15.49
CA GLN A 11 -30.01 28.63 -16.56
C GLN A 11 -30.47 29.29 -17.87
N SER A 12 -31.31 30.32 -17.80
CA SER A 12 -31.79 31.07 -18.96
C SER A 12 -30.74 32.01 -19.57
N ARG A 13 -29.62 32.26 -18.88
CA ARG A 13 -28.52 33.06 -19.41
C ARG A 13 -27.58 32.19 -20.25
N SER A 14 -27.36 32.63 -21.49
CA SER A 14 -26.25 32.20 -22.31
C SER A 14 -25.06 33.15 -22.10
N PHE A 15 -23.85 32.60 -22.15
CA PHE A 15 -22.61 33.36 -22.02
C PHE A 15 -21.87 33.27 -23.35
N SER A 16 -21.39 34.40 -23.86
CA SER A 16 -20.48 34.41 -25.02
C SER A 16 -19.05 34.28 -24.50
N LEU A 17 -18.38 33.17 -24.78
CA LEU A 17 -16.98 32.96 -24.47
C LEU A 17 -16.21 32.84 -25.79
N ALA A 18 -15.33 33.79 -26.08
CA ALA A 18 -14.56 33.84 -27.33
C ALA A 18 -15.43 33.72 -28.61
N GLY A 19 -16.62 34.29 -28.60
CA GLY A 19 -17.56 34.28 -29.74
C GLY A 19 -18.45 33.03 -29.83
N VAL A 20 -18.28 32.04 -28.96
CA VAL A 20 -19.17 30.88 -28.87
C VAL A 20 -20.20 31.13 -27.77
N THR A 21 -21.48 31.00 -28.10
CA THR A 21 -22.57 31.05 -27.12
C THR A 21 -22.66 29.71 -26.39
N VAL A 22 -22.32 29.72 -25.11
CA VAL A 22 -22.26 28.55 -24.24
C VAL A 22 -23.38 28.66 -23.20
N SER A 23 -24.08 27.55 -22.96
CA SER A 23 -25.06 27.50 -21.87
C SER A 23 -24.38 27.69 -20.51
N PHE A 24 -25.07 28.25 -19.51
CA PHE A 24 -24.52 28.37 -18.15
C PHE A 24 -23.95 27.04 -17.62
N PHE A 25 -24.66 25.93 -17.88
CA PHE A 25 -24.22 24.59 -17.47
C PHE A 25 -22.90 24.19 -18.14
N SER A 26 -22.78 24.41 -19.44
CA SER A 26 -21.55 24.13 -20.18
C SER A 26 -20.39 25.04 -19.73
N ALA A 27 -20.66 26.31 -19.40
CA ALA A 27 -19.65 27.22 -18.86
C ALA A 27 -19.15 26.77 -17.47
N LEU A 28 -20.06 26.29 -16.62
CA LEU A 28 -19.71 25.70 -15.33
C LEU A 28 -18.83 24.46 -15.50
N LEU A 29 -19.16 23.59 -16.46
CA LEU A 29 -18.41 22.38 -16.78
C LEU A 29 -16.98 22.70 -17.24
N ILE A 30 -16.83 23.69 -18.14
CA ILE A 30 -15.53 24.20 -18.60
C ILE A 30 -14.74 24.79 -17.43
N THR A 31 -15.40 25.55 -16.55
CA THR A 31 -14.74 26.16 -15.38
C THR A 31 -14.17 25.11 -14.44
N VAL A 32 -14.95 24.06 -14.13
CA VAL A 32 -14.48 22.98 -13.25
C VAL A 32 -13.36 22.18 -13.91
N ALA A 33 -13.45 21.88 -15.22
CA ALA A 33 -12.36 21.24 -15.95
C ALA A 33 -11.07 22.10 -15.93
N GLY A 34 -11.20 23.42 -16.10
CA GLY A 34 -10.10 24.37 -15.97
C GLY A 34 -9.48 24.37 -14.56
N LEU A 35 -10.30 24.26 -13.51
CA LEU A 35 -9.83 24.15 -12.12
C LEU A 35 -9.09 22.82 -11.86
N VAL A 36 -9.53 21.71 -12.46
CA VAL A 36 -8.79 20.43 -12.39
C VAL A 36 -7.40 20.60 -13.02
N VAL A 37 -7.32 21.16 -14.23
CA VAL A 37 -6.04 21.39 -14.91
C VAL A 37 -5.16 22.35 -14.11
N LEU A 38 -5.74 23.42 -13.57
CA LEU A 38 -5.01 24.39 -12.75
C LEU A 38 -4.50 23.77 -11.45
N LEU A 39 -5.29 22.88 -10.82
CA LEU A 39 -4.86 22.11 -9.65
C LEU A 39 -3.63 21.27 -10.00
N PHE A 40 -3.67 20.52 -11.10
CA PHE A 40 -2.52 19.75 -11.58
C PHE A 40 -1.29 20.61 -11.81
N LEU A 41 -1.46 21.73 -12.51
CA LEU A 41 -0.36 22.65 -12.79
C LEU A 41 0.20 23.25 -11.50
N SER A 42 -0.66 23.62 -10.55
CA SER A 42 -0.26 24.16 -9.25
C SER A 42 0.57 23.16 -8.45
N MET A 43 0.20 21.88 -8.48
CA MET A 43 0.94 20.82 -7.80
C MET A 43 2.27 20.55 -8.51
N TYR A 44 2.26 20.47 -9.83
CA TYR A 44 3.46 20.23 -10.65
C TYR A 44 4.51 21.33 -10.46
N LEU A 45 4.08 22.59 -10.34
CA LEU A 45 4.96 23.74 -10.14
C LEU A 45 5.26 24.04 -8.66
N GLY A 46 4.73 23.25 -7.72
CA GLY A 46 4.94 23.43 -6.28
C GLY A 46 4.22 24.63 -5.67
N TRP A 47 3.17 25.15 -6.30
CA TRP A 47 2.35 26.27 -5.82
C TRP A 47 1.31 25.81 -4.81
N SER A 48 1.78 25.39 -3.63
CA SER A 48 0.93 24.87 -2.54
C SER A 48 -0.18 25.84 -2.11
N GLY A 49 0.09 27.14 -2.11
CA GLY A 49 -0.92 28.16 -1.79
C GLY A 49 -2.09 28.18 -2.79
N LEU A 50 -1.80 28.04 -4.09
CA LEU A 50 -2.84 27.99 -5.12
C LEU A 50 -3.64 26.68 -5.02
N ALA A 51 -2.96 25.56 -4.80
CA ALA A 51 -3.60 24.26 -4.59
C ALA A 51 -4.55 24.30 -3.37
N ALA A 52 -4.14 24.94 -2.27
CA ALA A 52 -4.96 25.11 -1.07
C ALA A 52 -6.22 25.96 -1.34
N VAL A 53 -6.10 27.03 -2.14
CA VAL A 53 -7.24 27.85 -2.55
C VAL A 53 -8.20 27.05 -3.42
N ILE A 54 -7.69 26.30 -4.40
CA ILE A 54 -8.52 25.44 -5.26
C ILE A 54 -9.23 24.37 -4.42
N PHE A 55 -8.55 23.79 -3.43
CA PHE A 55 -9.14 22.83 -2.49
C PHE A 55 -10.27 23.43 -1.66
N ALA A 56 -10.07 24.61 -1.06
CA ALA A 56 -11.12 25.31 -0.32
C ALA A 56 -12.35 25.59 -1.19
N LEU A 57 -12.13 26.10 -2.41
CA LEU A 57 -13.19 26.41 -3.36
C LEU A 57 -13.92 25.13 -3.81
N ALA A 58 -13.19 24.05 -4.11
CA ALA A 58 -13.77 22.78 -4.50
C ALA A 58 -14.65 22.19 -3.40
N GLY A 59 -14.19 22.20 -2.14
CA GLY A 59 -14.96 21.74 -1.00
C GLY A 59 -16.20 22.58 -0.74
N ALA A 60 -16.09 23.91 -0.83
CA ALA A 60 -17.24 24.80 -0.71
C ALA A 60 -18.27 24.56 -1.82
N CYS A 61 -17.83 24.42 -3.08
CA CYS A 61 -18.71 24.13 -4.21
C CYS A 61 -19.41 22.76 -4.07
N ALA A 62 -18.68 21.71 -3.69
CA ALA A 62 -19.25 20.39 -3.45
C ALA A 62 -20.28 20.41 -2.29
N GLY A 63 -19.95 21.07 -1.18
CA GLY A 63 -20.85 21.24 -0.05
C GLY A 63 -22.12 22.00 -0.42
N LEU A 64 -22.01 23.11 -1.15
CA LEU A 64 -23.16 23.89 -1.63
C LEU A 64 -24.03 23.08 -2.60
N LEU A 65 -23.42 22.31 -3.52
CA LEU A 65 -24.16 21.46 -4.44
C LEU A 65 -24.97 20.40 -3.69
N CYS A 66 -24.37 19.72 -2.72
CA CYS A 66 -25.07 18.72 -1.90
C CYS A 66 -26.14 19.35 -1.01
N PHE A 67 -25.92 20.55 -0.50
CA PHE A 67 -26.91 21.25 0.34
C PHE A 67 -28.14 21.72 -0.45
N PHE A 68 -27.93 22.25 -1.66
CA PHE A 68 -28.98 22.74 -2.56
C PHE A 68 -29.38 21.72 -3.64
N PHE A 69 -29.12 20.44 -3.39
CA PHE A 69 -29.24 19.39 -4.38
C PHE A 69 -30.64 19.30 -4.99
N ASP A 70 -31.68 19.43 -4.16
CA ASP A 70 -33.08 19.36 -4.58
C ASP A 70 -33.44 20.51 -5.52
N SER A 71 -32.99 21.72 -5.20
CA SER A 71 -33.17 22.91 -6.04
C SER A 71 -32.44 22.76 -7.38
N VAL A 72 -31.22 22.23 -7.37
CA VAL A 72 -30.45 21.97 -8.60
C VAL A 72 -31.13 20.88 -9.45
N LYS A 73 -31.61 19.80 -8.83
CA LYS A 73 -32.36 18.73 -9.50
C LYS A 73 -33.66 19.23 -10.13
N ALA A 74 -34.40 20.08 -9.41
CA ALA A 74 -35.64 20.66 -9.91
C ALA A 74 -35.44 21.55 -11.14
N VAL A 75 -34.32 22.28 -11.21
CA VAL A 75 -34.05 23.27 -12.26
C VAL A 75 -33.35 22.64 -13.47
N PHE A 76 -32.29 21.86 -13.25
CA PHE A 76 -31.48 21.30 -14.34
C PHE A 76 -31.92 19.90 -14.80
N GLY A 77 -32.75 19.23 -14.00
CA GLY A 77 -33.19 17.85 -14.26
C GLY A 77 -32.15 16.79 -13.87
N LYS A 78 -32.64 15.55 -13.73
CA LYS A 78 -31.88 14.41 -13.18
C LYS A 78 -30.49 14.23 -13.80
N GLY A 79 -30.40 14.15 -15.13
CA GLY A 79 -29.15 13.85 -15.83
C GLY A 79 -28.06 14.92 -15.64
N LYS A 80 -28.44 16.19 -15.74
CA LYS A 80 -27.49 17.31 -15.55
C LYS A 80 -27.02 17.43 -14.11
N THR A 81 -27.90 17.15 -13.14
CA THR A 81 -27.53 17.12 -11.72
C THR A 81 -26.56 15.99 -11.41
N VAL A 82 -26.75 14.78 -11.98
CA VAL A 82 -25.77 13.68 -11.85
C VAL A 82 -24.41 14.12 -12.39
N SER A 83 -24.36 14.65 -13.62
CA SER A 83 -23.12 15.10 -14.24
C SER A 83 -22.40 16.17 -13.43
N LEU A 84 -23.15 17.13 -12.87
CA LEU A 84 -22.60 18.17 -12.01
C LEU A 84 -22.06 17.61 -10.69
N GLY A 85 -22.78 16.66 -10.09
CA GLY A 85 -22.35 15.93 -8.90
C GLY A 85 -21.03 15.20 -9.12
N ILE A 86 -20.92 14.46 -10.22
CA ILE A 86 -19.70 13.71 -10.56
C ILE A 86 -18.52 14.66 -10.61
N LEU A 87 -18.67 15.76 -11.36
CA LEU A 87 -17.59 16.68 -11.64
C LEU A 87 -17.11 17.45 -10.39
N THR A 88 -18.04 17.94 -9.57
CA THR A 88 -17.70 18.70 -8.35
C THR A 88 -17.16 17.81 -7.24
N LEU A 89 -17.76 16.64 -7.02
CA LEU A 89 -17.24 15.67 -6.06
C LEU A 89 -15.87 15.14 -6.49
N TYR A 90 -15.68 14.89 -7.78
CA TYR A 90 -14.39 14.48 -8.33
C TYR A 90 -13.33 15.56 -8.18
N LEU A 91 -13.62 16.82 -8.52
CA LEU A 91 -12.71 17.94 -8.27
C LEU A 91 -12.34 18.02 -6.77
N HIS A 92 -13.32 17.84 -5.87
CA HIS A 92 -13.06 17.88 -4.44
C HIS A 92 -12.14 16.75 -3.98
N LEU A 93 -12.41 15.49 -4.37
CA LEU A 93 -11.52 14.36 -4.06
C LEU A 93 -10.12 14.54 -4.65
N MET A 94 -10.03 15.08 -5.87
CA MET A 94 -8.75 15.40 -6.49
C MET A 94 -7.99 16.49 -5.74
N ALA A 95 -8.69 17.50 -5.25
CA ALA A 95 -8.08 18.56 -4.47
C ALA A 95 -7.63 18.06 -3.09
N ILE A 96 -8.39 17.15 -2.45
CA ILE A 96 -7.95 16.44 -1.23
C ILE A 96 -6.64 15.70 -1.50
N LEU A 97 -6.63 14.89 -2.56
CA LEU A 97 -5.46 14.10 -2.95
C LEU A 97 -4.27 14.99 -3.26
N GLY A 98 -4.51 16.09 -3.97
CA GLY A 98 -3.51 17.07 -4.36
C GLY A 98 -2.92 17.86 -3.20
N PHE A 99 -3.74 18.13 -2.18
CA PHE A 99 -3.29 18.77 -0.96
C PHE A 99 -2.46 17.83 -0.07
N ALA A 100 -2.81 16.54 -0.04
CA ALA A 100 -2.04 15.51 0.66
C ALA A 100 -0.72 15.13 -0.06
N ALA A 101 -0.46 15.71 -1.23
CA ALA A 101 0.41 15.11 -2.23
C ALA A 101 1.94 15.30 -2.14
N PRO A 102 2.53 16.26 -1.41
CA PRO A 102 3.99 16.39 -1.39
C PRO A 102 4.69 15.09 -0.98
N ASP A 103 4.10 14.36 -0.03
CA ASP A 103 4.58 13.04 0.40
C ASP A 103 4.04 11.90 -0.48
N PHE A 104 2.78 11.99 -0.91
CA PHE A 104 2.06 10.93 -1.64
C PHE A 104 2.64 10.61 -3.03
N PHE A 105 3.06 11.61 -3.81
CA PHE A 105 3.66 11.38 -5.14
C PHE A 105 5.03 10.73 -5.05
N SER A 106 5.78 11.01 -3.99
CA SER A 106 7.12 10.47 -3.81
C SER A 106 7.11 8.97 -3.47
N GLU A 107 6.01 8.46 -2.90
CA GLU A 107 5.93 7.08 -2.38
C GLU A 107 5.14 6.13 -3.29
N LEU A 108 4.11 6.60 -4.00
CA LEU A 108 3.18 5.70 -4.74
C LEU A 108 3.51 5.56 -6.22
N GLY A 109 4.30 6.46 -6.79
CA GLY A 109 4.58 6.49 -8.23
C GLY A 109 3.34 6.85 -9.07
N VAL A 110 3.58 7.20 -10.34
CA VAL A 110 2.54 7.72 -11.24
C VAL A 110 1.43 6.70 -11.50
N GLY A 111 1.77 5.40 -11.63
CA GLY A 111 0.80 4.35 -11.93
C GLY A 111 -0.28 4.17 -10.86
N ARG A 112 0.11 4.12 -9.58
CA ARG A 112 -0.86 4.00 -8.47
C ARG A 112 -1.70 5.26 -8.30
N TRP A 113 -1.13 6.42 -8.60
CA TRP A 113 -1.87 7.67 -8.59
C TRP A 113 -2.96 7.69 -9.69
N VAL A 114 -2.66 7.19 -10.90
CA VAL A 114 -3.66 7.02 -11.97
C VAL A 114 -4.73 6.00 -11.56
N ALA A 115 -4.36 4.89 -10.91
CA ALA A 115 -5.33 3.92 -10.41
C ALA A 115 -6.29 4.55 -9.38
N LEU A 116 -5.76 5.30 -8.42
CA LEU A 116 -6.56 5.98 -7.40
C LEU A 116 -7.49 7.04 -8.01
N THR A 117 -7.02 7.73 -9.05
CA THR A 117 -7.80 8.67 -9.86
C THR A 117 -9.03 7.99 -10.48
N ILE A 118 -8.84 6.81 -11.08
CA ILE A 118 -9.91 6.02 -11.69
C ILE A 118 -10.91 5.56 -10.61
N VAL A 119 -10.41 5.10 -9.45
CA VAL A 119 -11.28 4.69 -8.33
C VAL A 119 -12.12 5.86 -7.82
N PHE A 120 -11.52 7.04 -7.63
CA PHE A 120 -12.27 8.22 -7.20
C PHE A 120 -13.31 8.65 -8.24
N PHE A 121 -13.00 8.53 -9.54
CA PHE A 121 -13.98 8.76 -10.58
C PHE A 121 -15.15 7.78 -10.52
N ALA A 122 -14.89 6.49 -10.29
CA ALA A 122 -15.95 5.48 -10.12
C ALA A 122 -16.80 5.74 -8.87
N MET A 123 -16.16 6.11 -7.75
CA MET A 123 -16.85 6.46 -6.51
C MET A 123 -17.72 7.70 -6.67
N THR A 124 -17.25 8.75 -7.36
CA THR A 124 -18.05 9.96 -7.60
C THR A 124 -19.21 9.69 -8.55
N TRP A 125 -19.03 8.79 -9.51
CA TRP A 125 -20.10 8.26 -10.34
C TRP A 125 -21.19 7.61 -9.50
N GLY A 126 -20.85 6.58 -8.72
CA GLY A 126 -21.80 5.87 -7.86
C GLY A 126 -22.47 6.77 -6.82
N GLY A 127 -21.67 7.60 -6.14
CA GLY A 127 -22.16 8.55 -5.13
C GLY A 127 -23.13 9.58 -5.69
N SER A 128 -22.88 10.10 -6.90
CA SER A 128 -23.78 11.06 -7.54
C SER A 128 -25.11 10.42 -7.94
N TYR A 129 -25.11 9.18 -8.43
CA TYR A 129 -26.33 8.42 -8.71
C TYR A 129 -27.12 8.12 -7.42
N ALA A 130 -26.42 7.77 -6.34
CA ALA A 130 -27.03 7.53 -5.04
C ALA A 130 -27.66 8.81 -4.48
N LEU A 131 -26.98 9.95 -4.55
CA LEU A 131 -27.51 11.26 -4.13
C LEU A 131 -28.79 11.63 -4.87
N VAL A 132 -28.87 11.35 -6.16
CA VAL A 132 -30.10 11.57 -6.95
C VAL A 132 -31.25 10.68 -6.52
N SER A 133 -30.94 9.45 -6.10
CA SER A 133 -31.92 8.42 -5.76
C SER A 133 -32.38 8.53 -4.29
N TYR A 134 -31.55 9.07 -3.40
CA TYR A 134 -31.81 9.16 -1.96
C TYR A 134 -31.73 10.61 -1.45
N GLU A 135 -32.85 11.32 -1.56
CA GLU A 135 -32.98 12.76 -1.31
C GLU A 135 -32.60 13.18 0.12
N LYS A 136 -32.91 12.37 1.14
CA LYS A 136 -32.57 12.65 2.54
C LYS A 136 -31.07 12.55 2.84
N SER A 137 -30.31 11.80 2.03
CA SER A 137 -28.89 11.56 2.27
C SER A 137 -28.01 12.73 1.83
N SER A 138 -28.50 13.60 0.94
CA SER A 138 -27.72 14.70 0.35
C SER A 138 -27.22 15.71 1.39
N LYS A 139 -28.07 16.08 2.36
CA LYS A 139 -27.73 17.02 3.44
C LYS A 139 -26.69 16.45 4.41
N ILE A 140 -26.78 15.15 4.70
CA ILE A 140 -25.79 14.45 5.54
C ILE A 140 -24.44 14.43 4.84
N VAL A 141 -24.43 14.11 3.54
CA VAL A 141 -23.22 14.13 2.72
C VAL A 141 -22.63 15.55 2.63
N ALA A 142 -23.45 16.59 2.51
CA ALA A 142 -22.99 17.98 2.53
C ALA A 142 -22.27 18.34 3.85
N ILE A 143 -22.86 17.97 4.99
CA ILE A 143 -22.27 18.20 6.32
C ILE A 143 -20.93 17.46 6.45
N LEU A 144 -20.86 16.21 5.98
CA LEU A 144 -19.62 15.43 5.98
C LEU A 144 -18.53 16.08 5.10
N ILE A 145 -18.86 16.51 3.88
CA ILE A 145 -17.92 17.16 2.97
C ILE A 145 -17.38 18.47 3.57
N VAL A 146 -18.26 19.31 4.11
CA VAL A 146 -17.86 20.57 4.75
C VAL A 146 -17.01 20.29 5.99
N GLY A 147 -17.40 19.31 6.80
CA GLY A 147 -16.65 18.88 7.97
C GLY A 147 -15.24 18.40 7.61
N VAL A 148 -15.10 17.50 6.64
CA VAL A 148 -13.82 17.00 6.14
C VAL A 148 -12.97 18.13 5.56
N THR A 149 -13.57 19.04 4.78
CA THR A 149 -12.86 20.20 4.20
C THR A 149 -12.31 21.11 5.29
N LEU A 150 -13.13 21.50 6.28
CA LEU A 150 -12.70 22.36 7.39
C LEU A 150 -11.65 21.69 8.27
N PHE A 151 -11.82 20.39 8.55
CA PHE A 151 -10.88 19.62 9.37
C PHE A 151 -9.50 19.46 8.71
N SER A 152 -9.47 19.50 7.37
CA SER A 152 -8.23 19.44 6.57
C SER A 152 -7.37 20.71 6.69
N PHE A 153 -7.94 21.84 7.13
CA PHE A 153 -7.21 23.10 7.34
C PHE A 153 -6.60 23.25 8.73
N ILE A 154 -6.85 22.31 9.66
CA ILE A 154 -6.28 22.35 11.01
C ILE A 154 -4.82 21.87 10.95
N PRO A 155 -3.81 22.74 11.18
CA PRO A 155 -2.41 22.35 11.14
C PRO A 155 -2.11 21.27 12.18
N GLY A 156 -1.43 20.19 11.79
CA GLY A 156 -1.02 19.10 12.69
C GLY A 156 -2.03 17.96 12.85
N ASN A 157 -3.19 18.01 12.17
CA ASN A 157 -4.13 16.89 12.19
C ASN A 157 -3.71 15.74 11.27
N SER A 158 -3.90 14.51 11.75
CA SER A 158 -3.56 13.22 11.13
C SER A 158 -4.32 12.90 9.84
N LEU A 159 -4.96 13.87 9.20
CA LEU A 159 -5.79 13.67 8.02
C LEU A 159 -4.97 13.28 6.79
N VAL A 160 -3.71 13.76 6.69
CA VAL A 160 -2.74 13.28 5.69
C VAL A 160 -2.46 11.78 5.90
N ARG A 161 -2.17 11.34 7.13
CA ARG A 161 -2.00 9.91 7.46
C ARG A 161 -3.29 9.10 7.29
N GLY A 162 -4.45 9.70 7.52
CA GLY A 162 -5.75 9.05 7.34
C GLY A 162 -6.07 8.82 5.86
N ILE A 163 -5.79 9.79 5.00
CA ILE A 163 -5.90 9.66 3.54
C ILE A 163 -4.84 8.69 3.02
N GLU A 164 -3.63 8.72 3.57
CA GLU A 164 -2.56 7.76 3.25
C GLU A 164 -3.00 6.33 3.58
N TYR A 165 -3.55 6.10 4.78
CA TYR A 165 -4.08 4.80 5.19
C TYR A 165 -5.28 4.36 4.36
N LEU A 166 -6.21 5.28 4.06
CA LEU A 166 -7.35 5.00 3.18
C LEU A 166 -6.89 4.65 1.76
N GLY A 167 -5.94 5.41 1.22
CA GLY A 167 -5.36 5.20 -0.10
C GLY A 167 -4.62 3.88 -0.19
N GLN A 168 -3.82 3.52 0.82
CA GLN A 168 -3.15 2.22 0.91
C GLN A 168 -4.16 1.07 1.00
N ASN A 169 -5.22 1.17 1.80
CA ASN A 169 -6.25 0.12 1.88
C ASN A 169 -7.06 -0.03 0.58
N VAL A 170 -7.41 1.08 -0.06
CA VAL A 170 -8.12 1.07 -1.35
C VAL A 170 -7.24 0.49 -2.45
N LEU A 171 -5.96 0.88 -2.51
CA LEU A 171 -5.01 0.32 -3.47
C LEU A 171 -4.74 -1.16 -3.21
N TYR A 172 -4.59 -1.57 -1.95
CA TYR A 172 -4.45 -2.99 -1.59
C TYR A 172 -5.68 -3.81 -2.01
N THR A 173 -6.88 -3.27 -1.78
CA THR A 173 -8.13 -3.91 -2.23
C THR A 173 -8.22 -3.95 -3.75
N PHE A 174 -7.76 -2.90 -4.44
CA PHE A 174 -7.74 -2.84 -5.90
C PHE A 174 -6.71 -3.81 -6.49
N ASP A 175 -5.52 -3.93 -5.90
CA ASP A 175 -4.51 -4.91 -6.28
C ASP A 175 -5.07 -6.33 -6.10
N ILE A 176 -5.81 -6.61 -5.03
CA ILE A 176 -6.53 -7.89 -4.85
C ILE A 176 -7.56 -8.09 -5.97
N ILE A 177 -8.41 -7.10 -6.26
CA ILE A 177 -9.47 -7.23 -7.28
C ILE A 177 -8.88 -7.39 -8.68
N VAL A 178 -7.83 -6.64 -9.02
CA VAL A 178 -7.16 -6.74 -10.33
C VAL A 178 -6.39 -8.04 -10.44
N TYR A 179 -5.72 -8.48 -9.38
CA TYR A 179 -5.05 -9.77 -9.35
C TYR A 179 -6.05 -10.93 -9.45
N ASP A 180 -7.19 -10.83 -8.75
CA ASP A 180 -8.29 -11.80 -8.81
C ASP A 180 -8.93 -11.81 -10.21
N ALA A 181 -9.25 -10.65 -10.78
CA ALA A 181 -9.77 -10.55 -12.15
C ALA A 181 -8.78 -11.03 -13.22
N ALA A 182 -7.49 -10.73 -13.07
CA ALA A 182 -6.43 -11.23 -13.94
C ALA A 182 -6.22 -12.74 -13.78
N SER A 183 -6.41 -13.29 -12.57
CA SER A 183 -6.37 -14.73 -12.32
C SER A 183 -7.60 -15.45 -12.90
N GLN A 184 -8.78 -14.83 -12.84
CA GLN A 184 -10.02 -15.34 -13.43
C GLN A 184 -10.01 -15.34 -14.96
N LEU A 185 -9.25 -14.43 -15.60
CA LEU A 185 -8.97 -14.44 -17.03
C LEU A 185 -8.03 -15.58 -17.48
N ASN A 186 -7.18 -16.06 -16.57
CA ASN A 186 -6.21 -17.13 -16.83
C ASN A 186 -6.71 -18.53 -16.41
N ASP A 187 -7.72 -18.62 -15.54
CA ASP A 187 -8.37 -19.87 -15.11
C ASP A 187 -9.91 -19.73 -15.14
N PRO A 188 -10.54 -19.78 -16.33
CA PRO A 188 -11.98 -19.63 -16.48
C PRO A 188 -12.76 -20.71 -15.74
N GLU A 189 -12.22 -21.91 -15.59
CA GLU A 189 -12.83 -22.98 -14.79
C GLU A 189 -12.79 -22.66 -13.29
N GLY A 190 -11.70 -22.08 -12.80
CA GLY A 190 -11.58 -21.59 -11.43
C GLY A 190 -12.64 -20.52 -11.13
N ALA A 191 -12.86 -19.58 -12.05
CA ALA A 191 -13.89 -18.56 -11.94
C ALA A 191 -15.31 -19.14 -11.93
N ILE A 192 -15.57 -20.14 -12.78
CA ILE A 192 -16.85 -20.86 -12.81
C ILE A 192 -17.01 -21.61 -11.46
N ARG A 193 -16.02 -22.38 -10.98
CA ARG A 193 -16.10 -23.06 -9.66
C ARG A 193 -16.32 -22.11 -8.49
N GLN A 194 -15.67 -20.95 -8.48
CA GLN A 194 -15.86 -19.94 -7.44
C GLN A 194 -17.29 -19.40 -7.44
N LYS A 195 -17.84 -19.08 -8.61
CA LYS A 195 -19.24 -18.63 -8.75
C LYS A 195 -20.25 -19.62 -8.18
N TYR A 196 -20.06 -20.92 -8.43
CA TYR A 196 -20.96 -21.95 -7.89
C TYR A 196 -20.75 -22.21 -6.39
N LEU A 197 -19.54 -21.99 -5.87
CA LEU A 197 -19.29 -22.00 -4.42
C LEU A 197 -20.00 -20.84 -3.73
N ASP A 198 -19.95 -19.64 -4.32
CA ASP A 198 -20.63 -18.46 -3.81
C ASP A 198 -22.15 -18.66 -3.81
N GLU A 199 -22.72 -19.22 -4.89
CA GLU A 199 -24.14 -19.55 -5.00
C GLU A 199 -24.57 -20.62 -3.96
N TYR A 200 -23.73 -21.62 -3.72
CA TYR A 200 -23.95 -22.61 -2.66
C TYR A 200 -23.96 -21.97 -1.27
N GLN A 201 -22.98 -21.10 -0.97
CA GLN A 201 -22.90 -20.40 0.31
C GLN A 201 -24.10 -19.48 0.54
N GLU A 202 -24.57 -18.79 -0.51
CA GLU A 202 -25.77 -17.96 -0.46
C GLU A 202 -27.01 -18.79 -0.13
N LYS A 203 -27.27 -19.87 -0.89
CA LYS A 203 -28.41 -20.78 -0.66
C LYS A 203 -28.40 -21.37 0.75
N VAL A 204 -27.22 -21.73 1.25
CA VAL A 204 -27.02 -22.22 2.63
C VAL A 204 -27.33 -21.12 3.65
N GLY A 205 -26.81 -19.92 3.45
CA GLY A 205 -27.02 -18.78 4.35
C GLY A 205 -28.48 -18.34 4.43
N GLU A 206 -29.21 -18.40 3.31
CA GLU A 206 -30.66 -18.16 3.29
C GLU A 206 -31.43 -19.23 4.06
N LEU A 207 -31.10 -20.51 3.84
CA LEU A 207 -31.72 -21.62 4.57
C LEU A 207 -31.48 -21.53 6.09
N GLU A 208 -30.28 -21.11 6.52
CA GLU A 208 -29.97 -20.85 7.92
C GLU A 208 -30.77 -19.68 8.51
N LYS A 209 -31.03 -18.63 7.72
CA LYS A 209 -31.88 -17.51 8.14
C LYS A 209 -33.32 -17.95 8.33
N GLU A 210 -33.88 -18.71 7.39
CA GLU A 210 -35.24 -19.29 7.50
C GLU A 210 -35.37 -20.20 8.73
N TRP A 211 -34.36 -21.04 8.99
CA TRP A 211 -34.29 -21.89 10.18
C TRP A 211 -34.26 -21.08 11.48
N LYS A 212 -33.40 -20.05 11.56
CA LYS A 212 -33.30 -19.16 12.74
C LYS A 212 -34.60 -18.39 12.98
N ARG A 213 -35.34 -18.02 11.94
CA ARG A 213 -36.66 -17.41 12.03
C ARG A 213 -37.77 -18.41 12.36
N LYS A 214 -37.46 -19.71 12.48
CA LYS A 214 -38.40 -20.83 12.71
C LYS A 214 -39.50 -20.92 11.63
N GLU A 215 -39.19 -20.47 10.42
CA GLU A 215 -40.10 -20.52 9.26
C GLU A 215 -40.21 -21.95 8.69
N ILE A 216 -39.25 -22.80 9.01
CA ILE A 216 -39.18 -24.21 8.59
C ILE A 216 -38.89 -25.12 9.78
N SER A 217 -39.36 -26.37 9.72
CA SER A 217 -39.10 -27.41 10.72
C SER A 217 -37.73 -28.08 10.55
N ALA A 218 -37.26 -28.80 11.58
CA ALA A 218 -35.92 -29.41 11.58
C ALA A 218 -35.74 -30.40 10.43
N ALA A 219 -36.77 -31.21 10.19
CA ALA A 219 -36.79 -32.17 9.09
C ALA A 219 -36.73 -31.45 7.72
N GLN A 220 -37.46 -30.34 7.56
CA GLN A 220 -37.44 -29.55 6.33
C GLN A 220 -36.10 -28.85 6.11
N TYR A 221 -35.45 -28.38 7.18
CA TYR A 221 -34.10 -27.81 7.11
C TYR A 221 -33.09 -28.86 6.63
N GLU A 222 -33.08 -30.04 7.23
CA GLU A 222 -32.15 -31.11 6.83
C GLU A 222 -32.38 -31.57 5.39
N ASP A 223 -33.63 -31.77 4.97
CA ASP A 223 -33.94 -32.21 3.61
C ASP A 223 -33.55 -31.17 2.56
N ARG A 224 -33.83 -29.88 2.82
CA ARG A 224 -33.41 -28.78 1.93
C ARG A 224 -31.89 -28.63 1.92
N ARG A 225 -31.23 -28.78 3.07
CA ARG A 225 -29.77 -28.74 3.15
C ARG A 225 -29.13 -29.84 2.32
N ARG A 226 -29.60 -31.09 2.48
CA ARG A 226 -29.14 -32.23 1.67
C ARG A 226 -29.40 -32.02 0.18
N SER A 227 -30.50 -31.34 -0.19
CA SER A 227 -30.78 -31.01 -1.59
C SER A 227 -29.76 -30.03 -2.17
N ILE A 228 -29.46 -28.95 -1.45
CA ILE A 228 -28.45 -27.95 -1.85
C ILE A 228 -27.06 -28.61 -1.95
N ASP A 229 -26.71 -29.48 -0.99
CA ASP A 229 -25.45 -30.23 -1.02
C ASP A 229 -25.36 -31.19 -2.22
N ARG A 230 -26.48 -31.82 -2.63
CA ARG A 230 -26.53 -32.69 -3.82
C ARG A 230 -26.35 -31.90 -5.12
N GLU A 231 -27.01 -30.75 -5.23
CA GLU A 231 -26.90 -29.86 -6.39
C GLU A 231 -25.45 -29.39 -6.59
N TYR A 232 -24.79 -28.97 -5.50
CA TYR A 232 -23.40 -28.57 -5.53
C TYR A 232 -22.45 -29.73 -5.91
N ARG A 233 -22.69 -30.95 -5.40
CA ARG A 233 -21.91 -32.14 -5.77
C ARG A 233 -22.05 -32.49 -7.25
N GLN A 234 -23.24 -32.39 -7.83
CA GLN A 234 -23.46 -32.65 -9.26
C GLN A 234 -22.66 -31.66 -10.13
N TYR A 235 -22.56 -30.42 -9.68
CA TYR A 235 -21.77 -29.40 -10.36
C TYR A 235 -20.26 -29.67 -10.32
N ILE A 236 -19.71 -30.07 -9.16
CA ILE A 236 -18.29 -30.46 -9.05
C ILE A 236 -17.98 -31.67 -9.94
N GLN A 237 -18.89 -32.66 -9.99
CA GLN A 237 -18.70 -33.85 -10.83
C GLN A 237 -18.79 -33.55 -12.33
N LYS A 238 -19.71 -32.66 -12.73
CA LYS A 238 -19.90 -32.28 -14.14
C LYS A 238 -18.78 -31.38 -14.67
N SER A 239 -18.22 -30.51 -13.83
CA SER A 239 -17.06 -29.67 -14.20
C SER A 239 -15.75 -30.47 -14.29
N GLY A 240 -15.68 -31.67 -13.71
CA GLY A 240 -14.51 -32.56 -13.82
C GLY A 240 -14.49 -33.46 -15.06
N SER A 241 -15.61 -33.63 -15.79
CA SER A 241 -15.69 -34.58 -16.92
C SER A 241 -15.28 -33.99 -18.28
N ASP A 242 -15.34 -32.67 -18.45
CA ASP A 242 -15.10 -32.01 -19.75
C ASP A 242 -13.64 -31.53 -19.93
N ALA A 243 -12.80 -31.63 -18.89
CA ALA A 243 -11.40 -31.21 -18.91
C ALA A 243 -10.41 -32.33 -19.28
N SER A 244 -10.82 -33.28 -20.14
CA SER A 244 -9.91 -34.29 -20.70
C SER A 244 -9.27 -33.79 -22.00
N HIS A 245 -8.50 -32.71 -21.92
CA HIS A 245 -7.52 -32.37 -22.94
C HIS A 245 -6.14 -32.83 -22.47
N ASP A 246 -5.64 -33.88 -23.14
CA ASP A 246 -4.26 -34.38 -23.20
C ASP A 246 -3.24 -33.75 -22.23
N GLU A 247 -3.23 -34.21 -20.99
CA GLU A 247 -2.00 -34.34 -20.23
C GLU A 247 -1.95 -35.74 -19.65
N LYS A 248 -0.89 -36.49 -20.03
CA LYS A 248 -0.64 -37.84 -19.53
C LYS A 248 -0.66 -37.83 -18.01
N SER A 249 -1.72 -38.40 -17.45
CA SER A 249 -1.88 -38.66 -16.02
C SER A 249 -0.76 -39.59 -15.52
N THR A 250 0.32 -38.99 -15.05
CA THR A 250 1.09 -39.53 -13.93
C THR A 250 0.32 -39.12 -12.68
N GLY A 251 -0.13 -40.09 -11.88
CA GLY A 251 -0.98 -39.88 -10.68
C GLY A 251 -0.27 -39.10 -9.58
N ASP A 252 -0.05 -37.80 -9.80
CA ASP A 252 0.73 -36.91 -8.97
C ASP A 252 -0.05 -35.65 -8.59
N ILE A 253 0.24 -35.10 -7.41
CA ILE A 253 -0.39 -33.87 -6.93
C ILE A 253 0.42 -32.64 -7.32
N HIS A 254 -0.29 -31.57 -7.69
CA HIS A 254 0.26 -30.25 -7.90
C HIS A 254 -0.01 -29.37 -6.68
N ILE A 255 1.04 -28.77 -6.12
CA ILE A 255 0.95 -27.86 -4.98
C ILE A 255 0.63 -26.45 -5.45
N VAL A 256 -0.53 -25.93 -5.07
CA VAL A 256 -0.98 -24.56 -5.39
C VAL A 256 -0.35 -23.53 -4.45
N GLY A 257 -0.12 -23.90 -3.19
CA GLY A 257 0.59 -23.04 -2.25
C GLY A 257 0.81 -23.70 -0.90
N ALA A 258 1.83 -23.24 -0.17
CA ALA A 258 2.13 -23.71 1.17
C ALA A 258 2.84 -22.69 2.04
N LEU A 259 2.62 -22.80 3.36
CA LEU A 259 3.20 -21.95 4.39
C LEU A 259 3.25 -22.66 5.74
N VAL A 260 4.04 -22.09 6.65
CA VAL A 260 3.99 -22.37 8.10
C VAL A 260 3.46 -21.12 8.81
N THR A 261 2.62 -21.31 9.83
CA THR A 261 2.02 -20.22 10.62
C THR A 261 1.88 -20.62 12.09
N ASP A 262 1.83 -19.66 13.01
CA ASP A 262 1.48 -19.86 14.42
C ASP A 262 0.00 -19.53 14.72
N ASN A 263 -0.78 -19.16 13.69
CA ASN A 263 -2.19 -18.80 13.80
C ASN A 263 -3.10 -19.61 12.86
N VAL A 264 -4.17 -20.19 13.42
CA VAL A 264 -5.18 -21.01 12.70
C VAL A 264 -6.37 -20.17 12.21
N THR A 265 -6.53 -18.94 12.70
CA THR A 265 -7.79 -18.17 12.56
C THR A 265 -7.93 -17.33 11.28
N GLY A 266 -6.96 -17.38 10.36
CA GLY A 266 -7.01 -16.64 9.11
C GLY A 266 -7.43 -17.50 7.92
N SER A 267 -8.56 -17.19 7.29
CA SER A 267 -8.85 -17.68 5.94
C SER A 267 -7.92 -17.00 4.93
N GLY A 268 -6.88 -17.72 4.48
CA GLY A 268 -6.01 -17.30 3.38
C GLY A 268 -4.52 -17.17 3.72
N PHE A 269 -3.72 -16.95 2.69
CA PHE A 269 -2.25 -16.80 2.72
C PHE A 269 -1.73 -15.55 3.47
N ALA A 270 -2.58 -14.86 4.23
CA ALA A 270 -2.20 -13.70 5.02
C ALA A 270 -1.48 -14.15 6.30
N GLY A 271 -0.23 -13.73 6.48
CA GLY A 271 0.58 -14.09 7.65
C GLY A 271 1.72 -15.09 7.39
N ARG A 272 2.26 -15.12 6.16
CA ARG A 272 3.48 -15.88 5.85
C ARG A 272 4.62 -15.37 6.73
N SER A 273 4.96 -16.10 7.79
CA SER A 273 6.13 -15.81 8.60
C SER A 273 7.19 -16.88 8.31
N GLU A 274 8.33 -16.44 7.79
CA GLU A 274 9.52 -17.29 7.66
C GLU A 274 10.27 -17.38 9.01
N PHE A 275 9.79 -16.68 10.04
CA PHE A 275 10.44 -16.55 11.34
C PHE A 275 9.46 -16.82 12.49
N PHE A 276 9.91 -17.57 13.49
CA PHE A 276 9.15 -17.89 14.69
C PHE A 276 10.01 -17.68 15.93
N THR A 277 9.37 -17.30 17.04
CA THR A 277 10.09 -17.20 18.31
C THR A 277 10.26 -18.58 18.95
N SER A 278 11.36 -18.77 19.67
CA SER A 278 11.61 -20.02 20.38
C SER A 278 10.63 -20.26 21.54
N GLY A 279 10.63 -21.49 22.03
CA GLY A 279 9.78 -21.97 23.11
C GLY A 279 8.73 -22.97 22.66
N GLU A 280 7.98 -23.47 23.64
CA GLU A 280 6.93 -24.46 23.41
C GLU A 280 5.69 -23.82 22.80
N ARG A 281 5.38 -24.20 21.55
CA ARG A 281 4.18 -23.71 20.84
C ARG A 281 3.76 -24.68 19.73
N PRO A 282 2.50 -24.63 19.28
CA PRO A 282 2.11 -25.24 18.02
C PRO A 282 2.50 -24.34 16.84
N LEU A 283 3.13 -24.92 15.82
CA LEU A 283 3.19 -24.35 14.48
C LEU A 283 2.34 -25.21 13.55
N TYR A 284 1.76 -24.58 12.53
CA TYR A 284 0.83 -25.21 11.59
C TYR A 284 1.41 -25.17 10.19
N TYR A 285 1.44 -26.32 9.52
CA TYR A 285 1.80 -26.45 8.13
C TYR A 285 0.52 -26.54 7.30
N TYR A 286 0.34 -25.57 6.40
CA TYR A 286 -0.81 -25.49 5.51
C TYR A 286 -0.36 -25.69 4.06
N VAL A 287 -1.05 -26.57 3.33
CA VAL A 287 -0.79 -26.86 1.92
C VAL A 287 -2.11 -26.93 1.15
N LYS A 288 -2.19 -26.21 0.04
CA LYS A 288 -3.30 -26.31 -0.92
C LYS A 288 -2.82 -27.09 -2.15
N TYR A 289 -3.58 -28.09 -2.58
CA TYR A 289 -3.21 -28.98 -3.69
C TYR A 289 -4.36 -29.23 -4.68
N ARG A 290 -4.00 -29.64 -5.90
CA ARG A 290 -4.89 -30.12 -6.99
C ARG A 290 -4.22 -31.32 -7.68
N GLY A 291 -4.98 -32.26 -8.24
CA GLY A 291 -4.44 -33.40 -9.00
C GLY A 291 -5.07 -34.75 -8.63
N VAL A 292 -4.91 -35.74 -9.51
CA VAL A 292 -5.51 -37.07 -9.31
C VAL A 292 -4.66 -37.89 -8.34
N VAL A 293 -5.23 -38.20 -7.17
CA VAL A 293 -4.62 -39.05 -6.15
C VAL A 293 -5.26 -40.43 -6.23
N ALA A 294 -4.47 -41.50 -6.35
CA ALA A 294 -5.04 -42.84 -6.19
C ALA A 294 -5.57 -42.98 -4.75
N ARG A 295 -6.77 -43.55 -4.57
CA ARG A 295 -7.54 -43.52 -3.29
C ARG A 295 -6.81 -44.05 -2.04
N ASP A 296 -5.65 -44.68 -2.21
CA ASP A 296 -4.81 -45.24 -1.14
C ASP A 296 -3.38 -44.66 -1.11
N SER A 297 -3.14 -43.51 -1.74
CA SER A 297 -1.83 -42.87 -1.79
C SER A 297 -1.50 -42.22 -0.44
N ALA A 298 -0.55 -42.81 0.29
CA ALA A 298 -0.09 -42.28 1.56
C ALA A 298 0.94 -41.16 1.35
N PHE A 299 0.63 -39.97 1.87
CA PHE A 299 1.56 -38.86 1.96
C PHE A 299 2.11 -38.77 3.38
N ALA A 300 3.32 -38.26 3.52
CA ALA A 300 3.93 -37.98 4.82
C ALA A 300 4.26 -36.49 4.94
N VAL A 301 3.80 -35.88 6.04
CA VAL A 301 4.26 -34.56 6.48
C VAL A 301 5.42 -34.79 7.45
N GLN A 302 6.60 -34.32 7.09
CA GLN A 302 7.84 -34.54 7.84
C GLN A 302 8.43 -33.19 8.26
N TRP A 303 8.53 -32.97 9.56
CA TRP A 303 9.15 -31.81 10.18
C TRP A 303 10.59 -32.13 10.53
N TYR A 304 11.51 -31.24 10.18
CA TYR A 304 12.93 -31.37 10.46
C TYR A 304 13.50 -30.11 11.09
N ARG A 305 14.62 -30.30 11.79
CA ARG A 305 15.54 -29.24 12.21
C ARG A 305 16.95 -29.67 11.87
N ASP A 306 17.67 -28.82 11.16
CA ASP A 306 19.07 -29.09 10.79
C ASP A 306 19.31 -30.49 10.17
N GLY A 307 18.29 -31.02 9.46
CA GLY A 307 18.30 -32.35 8.85
C GLY A 307 17.84 -33.51 9.73
N GLU A 308 17.62 -33.30 11.03
CA GLU A 308 17.07 -34.31 11.95
C GLU A 308 15.54 -34.25 11.97
N SER A 309 14.88 -35.42 11.87
CA SER A 309 13.41 -35.50 11.89
C SER A 309 12.89 -35.24 13.30
N ILE A 310 12.02 -34.24 13.44
CA ILE A 310 11.31 -33.89 14.67
C ILE A 310 10.03 -34.70 14.78
N ARG A 311 9.29 -34.78 13.66
CA ARG A 311 7.98 -35.43 13.61
C ARG A 311 7.65 -35.84 12.20
N GLU A 312 7.06 -37.02 12.08
CA GLU A 312 6.47 -37.51 10.85
C GLU A 312 5.01 -37.88 11.09
N ARG A 313 4.15 -37.52 10.15
CA ARG A 313 2.73 -37.88 10.17
C ARG A 313 2.28 -38.30 8.79
N ASN A 314 1.77 -39.52 8.70
CA ASN A 314 1.12 -40.02 7.49
C ASN A 314 -0.29 -39.44 7.37
N ILE A 315 -0.64 -39.00 6.17
CA ILE A 315 -1.96 -38.49 5.80
C ILE A 315 -2.42 -39.18 4.52
N VAL A 316 -3.73 -39.38 4.41
CA VAL A 316 -4.38 -39.89 3.20
C VAL A 316 -5.18 -38.74 2.62
N LEU A 317 -5.02 -38.49 1.32
CA LEU A 317 -5.79 -37.46 0.63
C LEU A 317 -7.07 -38.10 0.09
N GLU A 318 -8.22 -37.64 0.59
CA GLU A 318 -9.53 -38.20 0.23
C GLU A 318 -10.09 -37.63 -1.10
N HIS A 319 -9.48 -36.55 -1.60
CA HIS A 319 -10.01 -35.75 -2.70
C HIS A 319 -8.90 -35.40 -3.71
N GLU A 320 -9.30 -35.19 -4.97
CA GLU A 320 -8.40 -34.76 -6.06
C GLU A 320 -8.01 -33.27 -5.97
N ALA A 321 -8.60 -32.53 -5.04
CA ALA A 321 -8.17 -31.20 -4.68
C ALA A 321 -8.59 -30.91 -3.25
N GLY A 322 -7.77 -30.15 -2.53
CA GLY A 322 -8.08 -29.86 -1.14
C GLY A 322 -6.97 -29.12 -0.42
N GLU A 323 -7.09 -29.13 0.89
CA GLU A 323 -6.20 -28.44 1.81
C GLU A 323 -5.71 -29.43 2.87
N ILE A 324 -4.41 -29.41 3.14
CA ILE A 324 -3.76 -30.16 4.19
C ILE A 324 -3.44 -29.16 5.30
N LEU A 325 -3.89 -29.46 6.51
CA LEU A 325 -3.52 -28.73 7.70
C LEU A 325 -2.91 -29.71 8.71
N ASP A 326 -1.60 -29.65 8.89
CA ASP A 326 -0.91 -30.36 9.96
C ASP A 326 -0.44 -29.37 11.04
N SER A 327 -0.31 -29.86 12.27
CA SER A 327 0.19 -29.05 13.39
C SER A 327 1.31 -29.79 14.10
N CYS A 328 2.38 -29.09 14.44
CA CYS A 328 3.50 -29.59 15.23
C CYS A 328 3.66 -28.76 16.49
N ARG A 329 3.31 -29.34 17.64
CA ARG A 329 3.63 -28.77 18.95
C ARG A 329 5.00 -29.28 19.36
N TYR A 330 5.96 -28.36 19.43
CA TYR A 330 7.35 -28.68 19.74
C TYR A 330 7.96 -27.54 20.57
N ASN A 331 9.02 -27.85 21.31
CA ASN A 331 9.83 -26.82 21.95
C ASN A 331 10.87 -26.34 20.94
N PHE A 332 10.44 -25.40 20.09
CA PHE A 332 11.25 -24.84 19.02
C PHE A 332 12.41 -24.05 19.63
N LYS A 333 13.63 -24.53 19.46
CA LYS A 333 14.86 -23.80 19.82
C LYS A 333 15.37 -22.99 18.63
N GLN A 334 16.21 -21.99 18.86
CA GLN A 334 16.87 -21.27 17.77
C GLN A 334 17.49 -22.22 16.72
N GLY A 335 17.26 -21.95 15.44
CA GLY A 335 17.78 -22.76 14.34
C GLY A 335 16.92 -22.67 13.08
N ILE A 336 17.33 -23.39 12.03
CA ILE A 336 16.58 -23.49 10.77
C ILE A 336 15.78 -24.80 10.79
N TYR A 337 14.52 -24.68 10.42
CA TYR A 337 13.57 -25.76 10.37
C TYR A 337 13.01 -25.87 8.97
N GLU A 338 12.52 -27.07 8.66
CA GLU A 338 11.83 -27.31 7.42
C GLU A 338 10.69 -28.28 7.65
N VAL A 339 9.65 -28.14 6.83
CA VAL A 339 8.57 -29.10 6.73
C VAL A 339 8.44 -29.54 5.28
N ARG A 340 8.39 -30.85 5.08
CA ARG A 340 8.34 -31.49 3.77
C ARG A 340 7.05 -32.27 3.63
N LEU A 341 6.47 -32.23 2.43
CA LEU A 341 5.42 -33.15 2.01
C LEU A 341 6.04 -34.18 1.08
N VAL A 342 5.94 -35.46 1.43
CA VAL A 342 6.59 -36.57 0.71
C VAL A 342 5.54 -37.59 0.27
N HIS A 343 5.69 -38.12 -0.93
CA HIS A 343 4.90 -39.24 -1.46
C HIS A 343 5.84 -40.26 -2.09
N GLN A 344 5.78 -41.53 -1.66
CA GLN A 344 6.60 -42.62 -2.20
C GLN A 344 8.11 -42.28 -2.31
N HIS A 345 8.67 -41.62 -1.28
CA HIS A 345 10.07 -41.14 -1.20
C HIS A 345 10.41 -39.94 -2.10
N GLU A 346 9.43 -39.38 -2.81
CA GLU A 346 9.58 -38.16 -3.59
C GLU A 346 9.06 -36.94 -2.82
N GLN A 347 9.88 -35.89 -2.74
CA GLN A 347 9.48 -34.64 -2.09
C GLN A 347 8.56 -33.83 -3.02
N LYS A 348 7.29 -33.70 -2.65
CA LYS A 348 6.28 -32.89 -3.36
C LYS A 348 6.31 -31.42 -2.95
N ASN A 349 6.72 -31.14 -1.72
CA ASN A 349 6.83 -29.77 -1.23
C ASN A 349 7.88 -29.63 -0.12
N ARG A 350 8.41 -28.42 0.04
CA ARG A 350 9.31 -28.02 1.12
C ARG A 350 9.07 -26.56 1.50
N VAL A 351 8.88 -26.31 2.80
CA VAL A 351 8.85 -24.97 3.38
C VAL A 351 9.92 -24.87 4.45
N THR A 352 10.78 -23.87 4.35
CA THR A 352 11.84 -23.59 5.33
C THR A 352 11.46 -22.37 6.17
N PHE A 353 11.75 -22.43 7.47
CA PHE A 353 11.54 -21.32 8.39
C PHE A 353 12.64 -21.29 9.45
N SER A 354 12.83 -20.14 10.09
CA SER A 354 13.82 -19.94 11.13
C SER A 354 13.14 -19.75 12.47
N VAL A 355 13.67 -20.38 13.51
CA VAL A 355 13.33 -20.08 14.89
C VAL A 355 14.47 -19.28 15.48
N VAL A 356 14.14 -18.21 16.18
CA VAL A 356 15.12 -17.31 16.81
C VAL A 356 14.87 -17.22 18.31
N ASP A 357 15.95 -17.31 19.08
CA ASP A 357 15.97 -16.91 20.50
C ASP A 357 16.10 -15.38 20.50
N GLU A 358 15.13 -14.67 21.06
CA GLU A 358 15.05 -13.21 20.86
C GLU A 358 15.38 -12.37 22.08
N GLU A 359 16.39 -11.52 21.87
CA GLU A 359 16.55 -10.16 22.40
C GLU A 359 15.25 -9.35 22.21
N VAL A 360 15.03 -8.31 23.02
CA VAL A 360 13.79 -7.52 23.04
C VAL A 360 13.54 -6.77 21.71
N VAL A 361 14.59 -6.52 20.91
CA VAL A 361 14.54 -5.75 19.65
C VAL A 361 15.51 -6.35 18.63
N ARG A 362 15.06 -6.55 17.38
CA ARG A 362 15.89 -7.01 16.25
C ARG A 362 15.64 -6.15 15.01
N ILE A 363 16.68 -5.80 14.25
CA ILE A 363 16.53 -5.12 12.96
C ILE A 363 16.55 -6.16 11.84
N ASP A 364 15.59 -6.08 10.93
CA ASP A 364 15.41 -6.99 9.81
C ASP A 364 15.96 -6.40 8.52
N ASN A 365 15.61 -5.15 8.26
CA ASN A 365 16.00 -4.45 7.05
C ASN A 365 16.24 -2.97 7.34
N SER A 366 17.16 -2.37 6.60
CA SER A 366 17.36 -0.92 6.61
C SER A 366 17.76 -0.46 5.24
N THR A 367 17.09 0.59 4.76
CA THR A 367 17.28 1.12 3.42
C THR A 367 17.36 2.64 3.46
N VAL A 368 18.11 3.22 2.53
CA VAL A 368 18.22 4.67 2.32
C VAL A 368 17.98 4.96 0.85
N VAL A 369 17.09 5.92 0.57
CA VAL A 369 16.72 6.34 -0.78
C VAL A 369 16.74 7.87 -0.87
N PRO A 370 17.28 8.48 -1.93
CA PRO A 370 17.99 7.83 -3.04
C PRO A 370 19.38 7.32 -2.63
N GLY A 371 19.88 6.30 -3.34
CA GLY A 371 21.25 5.80 -3.16
C GLY A 371 22.34 6.79 -3.61
N VAL A 372 21.97 7.79 -4.41
CA VAL A 372 22.83 8.94 -4.77
C VAL A 372 22.04 10.22 -4.56
N ALA A 373 22.57 11.12 -3.73
CA ALA A 373 21.95 12.39 -3.38
C ALA A 373 22.83 13.59 -3.75
N ARG A 374 22.23 14.78 -3.80
CA ARG A 374 22.94 16.06 -3.99
C ARG A 374 22.98 16.82 -2.66
N PRO A 375 23.97 17.71 -2.44
CA PRO A 375 23.91 18.67 -1.35
C PRO A 375 22.57 19.44 -1.37
N GLY A 376 21.94 19.63 -0.20
CA GLY A 376 20.58 20.20 -0.10
C GLY A 376 19.44 19.22 -0.42
N GLY A 377 19.76 18.03 -0.95
CA GLY A 377 18.79 17.01 -1.32
C GLY A 377 18.16 16.31 -0.11
N MET A 378 16.99 15.71 -0.34
CA MET A 378 16.27 14.92 0.65
C MET A 378 16.67 13.45 0.57
N LEU A 379 16.90 12.84 1.73
CA LEU A 379 17.09 11.40 1.92
C LEU A 379 15.96 10.85 2.78
N THR A 380 15.50 9.66 2.45
CA THR A 380 14.53 8.88 3.23
C THR A 380 15.22 7.61 3.71
N ALA A 381 15.29 7.41 5.03
CA ALA A 381 15.79 6.19 5.63
C ALA A 381 14.66 5.41 6.29
N THR A 382 14.47 4.17 5.86
CA THR A 382 13.48 3.22 6.37
C THR A 382 14.18 2.10 7.13
N VAL A 383 13.61 1.69 8.25
CA VAL A 383 14.06 0.54 9.04
C VAL A 383 12.86 -0.32 9.40
N ASP A 384 13.00 -1.61 9.14
CA ASP A 384 12.05 -2.64 9.55
C ASP A 384 12.68 -3.43 10.69
N TYR A 385 11.93 -3.60 11.77
CA TYR A 385 12.44 -4.21 12.99
C TYR A 385 11.34 -4.97 13.72
N TYR A 386 11.73 -6.04 14.40
CA TYR A 386 10.87 -6.82 15.27
C TYR A 386 11.01 -6.37 16.72
N LEU A 387 9.89 -6.30 17.43
CA LEU A 387 9.82 -6.01 18.86
C LEU A 387 9.17 -7.16 19.61
N ARG A 388 9.78 -7.57 20.70
CA ARG A 388 9.15 -8.46 21.67
C ARG A 388 8.57 -7.65 22.82
N GLY A 389 7.26 -7.77 23.03
CA GLY A 389 6.62 -7.27 24.25
C GLY A 389 6.72 -8.27 25.39
N SER A 390 6.60 -7.76 26.62
CA SER A 390 6.36 -8.62 27.79
C SER A 390 4.98 -9.29 27.68
N HIS A 391 4.76 -10.42 28.36
CA HIS A 391 3.50 -11.15 28.27
C HIS A 391 2.30 -10.25 28.64
N GLY A 392 1.37 -10.04 27.70
CA GLY A 392 0.19 -9.19 27.88
C GLY A 392 0.41 -7.69 27.61
N GLU A 393 1.62 -7.28 27.27
CA GLU A 393 1.95 -5.89 26.91
C GLU A 393 1.42 -5.58 25.50
N ARG A 394 0.56 -4.56 25.40
CA ARG A 394 -0.03 -4.16 24.11
C ARG A 394 0.89 -3.26 23.28
N ASN A 395 1.75 -2.49 23.95
CA ASN A 395 2.69 -1.60 23.31
C ASN A 395 4.01 -1.56 24.08
N VAL A 396 5.12 -1.54 23.35
CA VAL A 396 6.50 -1.42 23.84
C VAL A 396 6.99 0.00 23.54
N THR A 397 7.65 0.63 24.51
CA THR A 397 8.33 1.91 24.29
C THR A 397 9.64 1.67 23.55
N VAL A 398 9.82 2.38 22.44
CA VAL A 398 10.97 2.26 21.54
C VAL A 398 11.55 3.63 21.28
N ARG A 399 12.87 3.73 21.38
CA ARG A 399 13.64 4.88 20.93
C ARG A 399 14.32 4.54 19.60
N GLU A 400 13.94 5.27 18.57
CA GLU A 400 14.48 5.18 17.22
C GLU A 400 15.43 6.36 17.00
N LYS A 401 16.72 6.09 16.77
CA LYS A 401 17.75 7.11 16.54
C LYS A 401 18.42 6.87 15.20
N ARG A 402 18.57 7.92 14.39
CA ARG A 402 19.30 7.86 13.12
C ARG A 402 20.35 8.95 13.05
N ILE A 403 21.57 8.56 12.69
CA ILE A 403 22.74 9.44 12.65
C ILE A 403 23.29 9.40 11.23
N LEU A 404 23.29 10.56 10.58
CA LEU A 404 23.95 10.72 9.30
C LEU A 404 25.46 10.92 9.52
N GLN A 405 26.29 10.08 8.90
CA GLN A 405 27.74 10.10 9.07
C GLN A 405 28.50 10.19 7.74
N HIS A 406 29.65 10.82 7.81
CA HIS A 406 30.68 10.85 6.76
C HIS A 406 32.01 10.51 7.42
N ASN A 407 32.67 9.43 6.97
CA ASN A 407 33.90 8.93 7.58
C ASN A 407 33.79 8.74 9.11
N GLY A 408 32.68 8.15 9.57
CA GLY A 408 32.38 7.90 10.98
C GLY A 408 32.06 9.14 11.83
N ARG A 409 32.00 10.33 11.24
CA ARG A 409 31.67 11.58 11.94
C ARG A 409 30.24 12.02 11.65
N PRO A 410 29.44 12.39 12.66
CA PRO A 410 28.11 12.96 12.44
C PRO A 410 28.19 14.24 11.60
N VAL A 411 27.37 14.30 10.56
CA VAL A 411 27.31 15.43 9.62
C VAL A 411 26.25 16.45 10.04
N MET A 412 25.25 15.99 10.80
CA MET A 412 24.16 16.78 11.33
C MET A 412 23.69 16.20 12.67
N GLU A 413 22.78 16.90 13.35
CA GLU A 413 22.16 16.39 14.57
C GLU A 413 21.38 15.09 14.30
N PRO A 414 21.46 14.10 15.21
CA PRO A 414 20.69 12.87 15.09
C PRO A 414 19.19 13.12 15.11
N VAL A 415 18.45 12.40 14.27
CA VAL A 415 16.99 12.33 14.37
C VAL A 415 16.64 11.28 15.42
N ILE A 416 16.00 11.71 16.51
CA ILE A 416 15.60 10.85 17.63
C ILE A 416 14.08 10.90 17.77
N ARG A 417 13.43 9.73 17.89
CA ARG A 417 12.00 9.61 18.17
C ARG A 417 11.78 8.57 19.26
N ASP A 418 11.02 8.97 20.28
CA ASP A 418 10.49 8.05 21.27
C ASP A 418 9.05 7.72 20.87
N VAL A 419 8.76 6.45 20.59
CA VAL A 419 7.50 5.97 20.04
C VAL A 419 6.98 4.78 20.84
N SER A 420 5.67 4.59 20.82
CA SER A 420 5.01 3.40 21.36
C SER A 420 4.58 2.51 20.20
N ARG A 421 5.03 1.26 20.20
CA ARG A 421 4.83 0.31 19.09
C ARG A 421 4.23 -1.00 19.60
N PRO A 422 3.31 -1.64 18.87
CA PRO A 422 2.87 -2.98 19.24
C PRO A 422 4.03 -3.99 19.13
N PRO A 423 4.01 -5.07 19.92
CA PRO A 423 4.88 -6.23 19.68
C PRO A 423 4.71 -6.78 18.26
N GLY A 424 5.76 -7.37 17.70
CA GLY A 424 5.81 -7.88 16.33
C GLY A 424 6.60 -6.99 15.39
N PHE A 425 6.34 -7.13 14.08
CA PHE A 425 7.03 -6.38 13.04
C PHE A 425 6.54 -4.94 12.95
N ASN A 426 7.50 -4.02 12.92
CA ASN A 426 7.27 -2.58 12.84
C ASN A 426 8.15 -1.97 11.76
N SER A 427 7.66 -0.91 11.13
CA SER A 427 8.43 -0.10 10.19
C SER A 427 8.51 1.35 10.66
N SER A 428 9.66 1.97 10.43
CA SER A 428 9.89 3.38 10.74
C SER A 428 10.65 4.07 9.62
N THR A 429 10.17 5.27 9.28
CA THR A 429 10.74 6.12 8.22
C THR A 429 11.12 7.48 8.78
N ALA A 430 12.32 7.96 8.41
CA ALA A 430 12.78 9.31 8.70
C ALA A 430 13.32 9.99 7.44
N LYS A 431 13.02 11.28 7.29
CA LYS A 431 13.51 12.12 6.21
C LYS A 431 14.61 13.05 6.72
N PHE A 432 15.65 13.26 5.93
CA PHE A 432 16.79 14.13 6.21
C PHE A 432 16.99 15.08 5.04
N PHE A 433 17.31 16.33 5.34
CA PHE A 433 17.85 17.25 4.33
C PHE A 433 19.37 17.31 4.50
N LEU A 434 20.10 16.97 3.45
CA LEU A 434 21.55 17.10 3.45
C LEU A 434 21.91 18.59 3.53
N PRO A 435 22.84 18.99 4.42
CA PRO A 435 23.36 20.35 4.41
C PRO A 435 23.89 20.74 3.01
N TYR A 436 23.72 22.00 2.59
CA TYR A 436 24.20 22.45 1.27
C TYR A 436 25.73 22.42 1.12
N ASN A 437 26.46 22.39 2.24
CA ASN A 437 27.91 22.38 2.31
C ASN A 437 28.52 20.97 2.51
N VAL A 438 27.73 19.89 2.36
CA VAL A 438 28.29 18.53 2.42
C VAL A 438 29.26 18.30 1.26
N GLN A 439 30.34 17.58 1.55
CA GLN A 439 31.33 17.22 0.55
C GLN A 439 30.80 16.07 -0.33
N PRO A 440 31.24 15.96 -1.60
CA PRO A 440 31.01 14.75 -2.38
C PRO A 440 31.71 13.55 -1.72
N GLY A 441 31.07 12.38 -1.71
CA GLY A 441 31.66 11.20 -1.08
C GLY A 441 30.65 10.13 -0.68
N ASN A 442 31.11 9.12 0.04
CA ASN A 442 30.27 8.05 0.58
C ASN A 442 29.85 8.37 2.01
N TYR A 443 28.55 8.26 2.25
CA TYR A 443 27.91 8.57 3.51
C TYR A 443 27.16 7.33 4.00
N GLU A 444 26.85 7.34 5.29
CA GLU A 444 26.06 6.29 5.89
C GLU A 444 25.01 6.87 6.84
N VAL A 445 23.87 6.20 6.92
CA VAL A 445 22.86 6.44 7.95
C VAL A 445 22.95 5.30 8.94
N VAL A 446 23.47 5.58 10.13
CA VAL A 446 23.50 4.65 11.25
C VAL A 446 22.16 4.70 11.96
N THR A 447 21.41 3.61 11.92
CA THR A 447 20.13 3.46 12.60
C THR A 447 20.32 2.66 13.88
N VAL A 448 19.80 3.17 14.99
CA VAL A 448 19.79 2.53 16.30
C VAL A 448 18.34 2.43 16.77
N VAL A 449 17.90 1.22 17.09
CA VAL A 449 16.59 0.97 17.70
C VAL A 449 16.83 0.40 19.09
N SER A 450 16.20 0.99 20.09
CA SER A 450 16.36 0.55 21.48
C SER A 450 15.03 0.46 22.21
N SER A 451 14.89 -0.54 23.07
CA SER A 451 13.78 -0.67 24.01
C SER A 451 14.33 -1.02 25.40
N GLY A 452 14.10 -0.15 26.37
CA GLY A 452 14.72 -0.27 27.69
C GLY A 452 16.24 -0.23 27.62
N LEU A 453 16.89 -1.31 28.06
CA LEU A 453 18.35 -1.48 28.03
C LEU A 453 18.86 -2.10 26.71
N GLU A 454 17.97 -2.76 25.97
CA GLU A 454 18.33 -3.43 24.72
C GLU A 454 18.46 -2.42 23.59
N LYS A 455 19.50 -2.60 22.76
CA LYS A 455 19.77 -1.75 21.60
C LYS A 455 20.38 -2.57 20.48
N VAL A 456 19.85 -2.37 19.28
CA VAL A 456 20.39 -2.91 18.04
C VAL A 456 20.73 -1.76 17.10
N LYS A 457 21.76 -1.96 16.28
CA LYS A 457 22.24 -0.95 15.33
C LYS A 457 22.49 -1.57 13.96
N THR A 458 22.25 -0.79 12.92
CA THR A 458 22.60 -1.12 11.54
C THR A 458 23.08 0.14 10.81
N SER A 459 23.70 -0.03 9.65
CA SER A 459 24.14 1.08 8.79
C SER A 459 23.68 0.86 7.36
N SER A 460 23.24 1.94 6.70
CA SER A 460 22.84 1.96 5.29
C SER A 460 23.64 3.02 4.54
N ALA A 461 24.33 2.62 3.48
CA ALA A 461 25.21 3.50 2.71
C ALA A 461 24.49 4.20 1.56
N PHE A 462 24.96 5.41 1.23
CA PHE A 462 24.57 6.17 0.03
C PHE A 462 25.73 7.09 -0.38
N SER A 463 25.68 7.66 -1.59
CA SER A 463 26.71 8.58 -2.08
C SER A 463 26.18 9.99 -2.31
N VAL A 464 27.02 11.00 -2.12
CA VAL A 464 26.74 12.40 -2.46
C VAL A 464 27.49 12.78 -3.72
N SER A 465 26.77 13.15 -4.78
CA SER A 465 27.36 13.65 -6.02
C SER A 465 27.81 15.10 -5.85
N GLY A 466 29.01 15.43 -6.31
CA GLY A 466 29.45 16.82 -6.40
C GLY A 466 28.80 17.59 -7.55
N PRO A 467 28.88 18.93 -7.56
CA PRO A 467 28.60 19.69 -8.78
C PRO A 467 29.51 19.15 -9.89
N ALA A 468 28.93 18.83 -11.04
CA ALA A 468 29.68 18.49 -12.23
C ALA A 468 30.47 19.74 -12.66
N PHE A 469 31.69 19.91 -12.14
CA PHE A 469 32.67 20.71 -12.84
C PHE A 469 33.02 19.91 -14.09
N SER A 470 32.50 20.36 -15.22
CA SER A 470 32.86 19.89 -16.56
C SER A 470 34.38 19.76 -16.66
N SER A 471 34.91 18.55 -16.52
CA SER A 471 36.31 18.22 -16.73
C SER A 471 36.55 17.79 -18.18
N SER A 472 35.99 18.54 -19.13
CA SER A 472 36.40 18.47 -20.53
C SER A 472 36.94 19.85 -20.91
N PRO A 473 38.27 20.02 -21.03
CA PRO A 473 38.80 21.19 -21.68
C PRO A 473 38.31 21.17 -23.14
N PRO A 474 37.73 22.25 -23.67
CA PRO A 474 37.50 22.35 -25.11
C PRO A 474 38.85 22.22 -25.84
N PRO A 475 38.92 21.59 -27.01
CA PRO A 475 40.14 21.50 -27.78
C PRO A 475 40.63 22.93 -28.08
N VAL A 476 41.88 23.19 -27.69
CA VAL A 476 42.57 24.47 -27.87
C VAL A 476 42.73 24.72 -29.37
N SER A 477 41.90 25.59 -29.94
CA SER A 477 42.23 26.28 -31.18
C SER A 477 43.13 27.46 -30.84
N ALA A 478 44.40 27.34 -31.26
CA ALA A 478 45.40 28.35 -31.09
C ALA A 478 45.08 29.61 -31.92
N SER A 479 44.94 30.75 -31.25
CA SER A 479 45.17 32.08 -31.82
C SER A 479 45.38 33.10 -30.71
N TYR A 480 46.63 33.52 -30.52
CA TYR A 480 46.97 34.78 -29.82
C TYR A 480 46.95 35.91 -30.87
N PRO A 481 46.54 37.15 -30.51
CA PRO A 481 47.48 38.06 -29.84
C PRO A 481 46.92 39.03 -28.77
N SER A 482 47.81 39.28 -27.79
CA SER A 482 48.18 40.52 -27.07
C SER A 482 47.19 41.44 -26.29
N VAL A 483 47.47 41.55 -24.97
CA VAL A 483 47.69 42.79 -24.14
C VAL A 483 46.46 43.68 -23.86
N ASN A 484 46.05 44.11 -22.64
CA ASN A 484 46.78 44.63 -21.48
C ASN A 484 45.90 44.71 -20.18
N ARG A 485 46.55 44.55 -19.01
CA ARG A 485 46.31 45.13 -17.65
C ARG A 485 44.91 45.13 -16.97
N SER A 486 44.83 44.50 -15.78
CA SER A 486 44.69 45.21 -14.48
C SER A 486 44.68 44.25 -13.25
N GLY A 487 45.77 44.32 -12.47
CA GLY A 487 45.77 44.32 -11.00
C GLY A 487 45.01 43.25 -10.19
N LYS A 488 45.63 42.09 -9.98
CA LYS A 488 45.63 41.41 -8.67
C LYS A 488 46.93 40.61 -8.56
N LYS A 489 47.76 40.96 -7.58
CA LYS A 489 49.04 40.30 -7.31
C LYS A 489 48.72 38.98 -6.62
N GLU A 490 48.54 37.92 -7.40
CA GLU A 490 48.35 36.58 -6.88
C GLU A 490 49.64 36.14 -6.18
N MET A 491 49.48 35.78 -4.91
CA MET A 491 50.56 35.31 -4.05
C MET A 491 50.81 33.85 -4.40
N THR A 492 52.04 33.51 -4.81
CA THR A 492 52.36 32.12 -5.16
C THR A 492 52.29 31.25 -3.91
N LEU A 493 52.01 29.95 -4.10
CA LEU A 493 51.93 28.97 -3.00
C LEU A 493 53.21 28.94 -2.15
N GLU A 494 54.36 29.18 -2.78
CA GLU A 494 55.67 29.28 -2.12
C GLU A 494 55.77 30.51 -1.20
N GLN A 495 55.18 31.64 -1.61
CA GLN A 495 55.11 32.85 -0.78
C GLN A 495 54.13 32.70 0.37
N LEU A 496 53.03 31.98 0.16
CA LEU A 496 52.06 31.67 1.21
C LEU A 496 52.67 30.73 2.26
N ASP A 497 53.42 29.72 1.83
CA ASP A 497 54.09 28.77 2.73
C ASP A 497 55.18 29.46 3.58
N ALA A 498 55.95 30.37 2.97
CA ALA A 498 56.94 31.18 3.70
C ALA A 498 56.31 32.10 4.76
N VAL A 499 55.11 32.64 4.49
CA VAL A 499 54.38 33.47 5.46
C VAL A 499 53.78 32.63 6.59
N LEU A 500 53.23 31.46 6.28
CA LEU A 500 52.68 30.54 7.28
C LEU A 500 53.77 29.98 8.21
N GLN A 501 54.94 29.62 7.68
CA GLN A 501 56.07 29.19 8.51
C GLN A 501 56.56 30.28 9.47
N LYS A 502 56.42 31.56 9.10
CA LYS A 502 56.81 32.70 9.94
C LYS A 502 55.81 32.99 11.06
N VAL A 503 54.53 32.63 10.86
CA VAL A 503 53.46 32.83 11.85
C VAL A 503 53.38 31.67 12.85
N TYR A 504 53.70 30.45 12.41
CA TYR A 504 53.53 29.24 13.22
C TYR A 504 54.82 28.68 13.86
N LYS A 505 55.99 29.28 13.62
CA LYS A 505 57.17 29.05 14.47
C LYS A 505 57.12 29.97 15.69
N LYS A 506 56.54 29.47 16.77
CA LYS A 506 56.87 29.86 18.15
C LYS A 506 57.19 28.62 18.95
#